data_AF-A0A8T0Y2M2-F1
#
_entry.id   AF-A0A8T0Y2M2-F1
#
_cell.length_a   1.000
_cell.length_b   1.000
_cell.length_c   1.000
_cell.angle_alpha   90.00
_cell.angle_beta   90.00
_cell.angle_gamma   90.00
#
_symmetry.space_group_name_H-M   'P 1'
#
loop_
_entity.id
_entity.type
_entity.pdbx_description
1 polymer ?
#
loop_
_entity_poly.entity_id
_entity_poly.type
_entity_poly.pdbx_seq_one_letter_code
_entity_poly.pdbx_strand_id
1 'polypeptide(L)'
;MNPAPASSAPSEAPPALPAATEVSAEPPAAPPVPGDASAPVTEASLQAMLSEISEASFQLHVSPPLHTDVAAQRRLNSAVGFDDVLAAVQPLPDSLPDLPRQIGELEARLRSAEADAAAAKRSVVPQMLARESAEQLLKISSSKVESRDAENRRLRATNIRVDALLQKMKESTDLHTQDLELARAEVAERDAVIQVLER
;
A
#
# COMPACT_ATOMS: atom_id res chain seq x y z
N MET A 1 -0.69 -33.46 60.64
CA MET A 1 0.21 -32.92 59.59
C MET A 1 -0.66 -32.71 58.36
N ASN A 2 -1.03 -31.55 57.84
CA ASN A 2 -0.67 -30.12 57.92
C ASN A 2 -1.99 -29.31 57.68
N PRO A 3 -2.02 -27.96 57.58
CA PRO A 3 -1.56 -26.89 58.47
C PRO A 3 -2.71 -25.91 58.83
N ALA A 4 -2.39 -24.87 59.61
CA ALA A 4 -3.28 -23.78 60.04
C ALA A 4 -3.65 -22.78 58.92
N PRO A 5 -4.65 -21.91 59.18
CA PRO A 5 -4.54 -20.51 58.73
C PRO A 5 -4.66 -19.52 59.89
N ALA A 6 -3.76 -18.54 59.85
CA ALA A 6 -3.74 -17.31 60.65
C ALA A 6 -4.83 -16.34 60.17
N SER A 7 -5.54 -15.73 61.12
CA SER A 7 -5.48 -14.30 61.50
C SER A 7 -6.17 -13.33 60.55
N SER A 8 -7.33 -12.88 61.01
CA SER A 8 -8.15 -11.78 60.50
C SER A 8 -7.41 -10.44 60.50
N ALA A 9 -7.68 -9.63 59.48
CA ALA A 9 -7.49 -8.18 59.47
C ALA A 9 -8.80 -7.51 58.98
N PRO A 10 -9.13 -6.29 59.43
CA PRO A 10 -10.48 -5.73 59.29
C PRO A 10 -10.71 -4.96 57.99
N SER A 11 -12.00 -4.89 57.66
CA SER A 11 -12.65 -4.26 56.51
C SER A 11 -12.38 -2.76 56.39
N GLU A 12 -11.97 -2.31 55.19
CA GLU A 12 -11.90 -0.89 54.81
C GLU A 12 -12.73 -0.69 53.52
N ALA A 13 -13.80 0.10 53.64
CA ALA A 13 -14.73 0.43 52.56
C ALA A 13 -14.25 1.65 51.76
N PRO A 14 -14.54 1.74 50.45
CA PRO A 14 -14.06 2.83 49.60
C PRO A 14 -14.91 4.12 49.77
N PRO A 15 -14.31 5.32 49.61
CA PRO A 15 -15.04 6.58 49.63
C PRO A 15 -15.81 6.86 48.32
N ALA A 16 -16.93 7.55 48.47
CA ALA A 16 -17.89 7.91 47.43
C ALA A 16 -17.39 9.00 46.45
N LEU A 17 -17.86 8.91 45.20
CA LEU A 17 -17.64 9.85 44.08
C LEU A 17 -18.36 11.20 44.31
N PRO A 18 -17.78 12.35 43.91
CA PRO A 18 -18.55 13.55 43.65
C PRO A 18 -18.96 13.65 42.17
N ALA A 19 -20.20 14.06 41.97
CA ALA A 19 -20.81 14.34 40.68
C ALA A 19 -20.12 15.51 39.97
N ALA A 20 -19.84 15.35 38.67
CA ALA A 20 -19.53 16.44 37.76
C ALA A 20 -20.37 16.29 36.48
N THR A 21 -21.35 17.19 36.41
CA THR A 21 -22.15 17.70 35.29
C THR A 21 -21.61 17.41 33.88
N GLU A 22 -22.50 16.89 33.03
CA GLU A 22 -22.35 16.81 31.58
C GLU A 22 -22.10 18.19 30.95
N VAL A 23 -21.06 18.29 30.12
CA VAL A 23 -21.00 19.27 29.03
C VAL A 23 -20.67 18.49 27.76
N SER A 24 -21.68 18.36 26.90
CA SER A 24 -21.55 17.87 25.53
C SER A 24 -20.64 18.83 24.75
N ALA A 25 -19.50 18.36 24.28
CA ALA A 25 -18.62 19.08 23.36
C ALA A 25 -18.48 18.25 22.09
N GLU A 26 -19.00 18.81 21.01
CA GLU A 26 -18.88 18.38 19.62
C GLU A 26 -17.39 18.30 19.20
N PRO A 27 -16.94 17.21 18.55
CA PRO A 27 -15.54 17.08 18.15
C PRO A 27 -15.21 18.00 16.96
N PRO A 28 -14.04 18.68 16.94
CA PRO A 28 -13.68 19.58 15.85
C PRO A 28 -13.41 18.80 14.56
N ALA A 29 -13.88 19.35 13.44
CA ALA A 29 -13.68 18.83 12.10
C ALA A 29 -12.18 18.63 11.79
N ALA A 30 -11.85 17.44 11.29
CA ALA A 30 -10.50 17.10 10.83
C ALA A 30 -10.11 17.98 9.63
N PRO A 31 -8.85 18.47 9.55
CA PRO A 31 -8.35 19.15 8.37
C PRO A 31 -8.30 18.19 7.17
N PRO A 32 -8.52 18.68 5.93
CA PRO A 32 -8.42 17.85 4.74
C PRO A 32 -6.97 17.36 4.58
N VAL A 33 -6.83 16.04 4.45
CA VAL A 33 -5.57 15.38 4.10
C VAL A 33 -5.05 15.94 2.76
N PRO A 34 -3.82 16.48 2.70
CA PRO A 34 -3.16 16.67 1.42
C PRO A 34 -2.91 15.28 0.82
N GLY A 35 -3.45 15.06 -0.39
CA GLY A 35 -3.28 13.81 -1.12
C GLY A 35 -1.80 13.52 -1.32
N ASP A 36 -1.37 12.35 -0.86
CA ASP A 36 -0.10 11.74 -1.25
C ASP A 36 -0.17 11.40 -2.73
N ALA A 37 0.23 12.35 -3.57
CA ALA A 37 0.63 12.10 -4.95
C ALA A 37 2.03 11.46 -4.95
N SER A 38 2.18 10.30 -4.30
CA SER A 38 3.36 9.46 -4.47
C SER A 38 3.05 8.48 -5.58
N ALA A 39 3.11 8.98 -6.82
CA ALA A 39 3.05 8.12 -7.99
C ALA A 39 4.26 7.17 -7.96
N PRO A 40 4.08 5.85 -8.19
CA PRO A 40 5.22 4.95 -8.31
C PRO A 40 6.07 5.42 -9.48
N VAL A 41 7.37 5.61 -9.25
CA VAL A 41 8.34 5.83 -10.34
C VAL A 41 8.30 4.56 -11.19
N THR A 42 7.52 4.62 -12.27
CA THR A 42 7.34 3.50 -13.20
C THR A 42 8.63 3.29 -13.98
N GLU A 43 8.84 2.09 -14.51
CA GLU A 43 9.95 1.80 -15.41
C GLU A 43 10.02 2.79 -16.59
N ALA A 44 8.86 3.26 -17.05
CA ALA A 44 8.74 4.33 -18.04
C ALA A 44 9.34 5.66 -17.56
N SER A 45 9.20 6.00 -16.27
CA SER A 45 9.80 7.20 -15.67
C SER A 45 11.33 7.09 -15.56
N LEU A 46 11.85 5.90 -15.27
CA LEU A 46 13.30 5.65 -15.28
C LEU A 46 13.85 5.70 -16.71
N GLN A 47 13.15 5.12 -17.69
CA GLN A 47 13.53 5.21 -19.10
C GLN A 47 13.47 6.65 -19.64
N ALA A 48 12.49 7.44 -19.21
CA ALA A 48 12.40 8.86 -19.54
C ALA A 48 13.59 9.64 -18.96
N MET A 49 13.92 9.44 -17.67
CA MET A 49 15.09 10.09 -17.06
C MET A 49 16.41 9.65 -17.71
N LEU A 50 16.57 8.38 -18.07
CA LEU A 50 17.75 7.90 -18.78
C LEU A 50 17.83 8.43 -20.21
N SER A 51 16.69 8.62 -20.89
CA SER A 51 16.62 9.26 -22.21
C SER A 51 16.94 10.75 -22.13
N GLU A 52 16.47 11.46 -21.11
CA GLU A 52 16.82 12.86 -20.84
C GLU A 52 18.32 13.02 -20.53
N ILE A 53 18.92 12.10 -19.75
CA ILE A 53 20.36 12.09 -19.50
C ILE A 53 21.13 11.78 -20.79
N SER A 54 20.61 10.88 -21.64
CA SER A 54 21.19 10.55 -22.95
C SER A 54 21.12 11.72 -23.93
N GLU A 55 19.99 12.43 -24.00
CA GLU A 55 19.83 13.62 -24.83
C GLU A 55 20.66 14.80 -24.31
N ALA A 56 20.78 14.97 -22.99
CA ALA A 56 21.68 15.94 -22.38
C ALA A 56 23.15 15.60 -22.67
N SER A 57 23.50 14.30 -22.71
CA SER A 57 24.84 13.83 -23.06
C SER A 57 25.13 14.00 -24.57
N PHE A 58 24.10 13.87 -25.42
CA PHE A 58 24.23 14.12 -26.86
C PHE A 58 24.22 15.62 -27.20
N GLN A 59 23.55 16.47 -26.42
CA GLN A 59 23.64 17.94 -26.54
C GLN A 59 24.96 18.50 -25.99
N LEU A 60 25.70 17.74 -25.18
CA LEU A 60 27.09 18.03 -24.83
C LEU A 60 28.08 17.71 -25.96
N HIS A 61 27.65 17.11 -27.07
CA HIS A 61 28.49 17.01 -28.26
C HIS A 61 28.59 18.35 -28.98
N VAL A 62 29.70 19.03 -28.71
CA VAL A 62 30.38 19.89 -29.68
C VAL A 62 29.46 20.96 -30.28
N SER A 63 29.00 21.88 -29.43
CA SER A 63 28.83 23.27 -29.89
C SER A 63 30.11 23.68 -30.66
N PRO A 64 30.05 24.59 -31.65
CA PRO A 64 31.12 24.74 -32.63
C PRO A 64 32.09 25.90 -32.30
N PRO A 65 32.97 25.86 -31.26
CA PRO A 65 34.03 26.84 -31.17
C PRO A 65 35.21 26.44 -32.07
N LEU A 66 35.39 25.16 -32.40
CA LEU A 66 36.61 24.72 -33.11
C LEU A 66 36.57 25.00 -34.61
N HIS A 67 35.39 24.99 -35.25
CA HIS A 67 35.31 25.20 -36.70
C HIS A 67 35.40 26.70 -37.07
N THR A 68 34.89 27.58 -36.21
CA THR A 68 35.10 29.03 -36.30
C THR A 68 36.56 29.38 -36.04
N ASP A 69 37.21 28.71 -35.10
CA ASP A 69 38.63 28.91 -34.77
C ASP A 69 39.55 28.47 -35.93
N VAL A 70 39.32 27.30 -36.53
CA VAL A 70 40.09 26.83 -37.70
C VAL A 70 39.89 27.72 -38.93
N ALA A 71 38.68 28.26 -39.14
CA ALA A 71 38.40 29.17 -40.25
C ALA A 71 38.99 30.57 -40.01
N ALA A 72 38.90 31.10 -38.78
CA ALA A 72 39.54 32.35 -38.39
C ALA A 72 41.06 32.26 -38.47
N GLN A 73 41.66 31.14 -38.02
CA GLN A 73 43.09 30.90 -38.10
C GLN A 73 43.60 30.83 -39.55
N ARG A 74 42.86 30.19 -40.47
CA ARG A 74 43.21 30.21 -41.89
C ARG A 74 43.13 31.60 -42.51
N ARG A 75 42.14 32.41 -42.11
CA ARG A 75 42.01 33.80 -42.56
C ARG A 75 43.18 34.66 -42.05
N LEU A 76 43.56 34.49 -40.78
CA LEU A 76 44.73 35.14 -40.20
C LEU A 76 46.04 34.73 -40.89
N ASN A 77 46.23 33.43 -41.16
CA ASN A 77 47.41 32.92 -41.86
C ASN A 77 47.51 33.41 -43.31
N SER A 78 46.40 33.89 -43.90
CA SER A 78 46.35 34.40 -45.28
C SER A 78 46.33 35.93 -45.35
N ALA A 79 46.29 36.61 -44.20
CA ALA A 79 46.22 38.06 -44.11
C ALA A 79 47.58 38.68 -44.47
N VAL A 80 47.58 39.66 -45.38
CA VAL A 80 48.82 40.29 -45.90
C VAL A 80 48.98 41.71 -45.39
N GLY A 81 47.89 42.33 -44.92
CA GLY A 81 47.87 43.67 -44.34
C GLY A 81 47.11 43.75 -43.01
N PHE A 82 47.24 44.88 -42.32
CA PHE A 82 46.65 45.11 -40.99
C PHE A 82 45.10 45.04 -41.01
N ASP A 83 44.48 45.53 -42.08
CA ASP A 83 43.02 45.50 -42.25
C ASP A 83 42.49 44.07 -42.46
N ASP A 84 43.25 43.21 -43.14
CA ASP A 84 42.90 41.79 -43.32
C ASP A 84 42.97 41.03 -41.99
N VAL A 85 43.96 41.36 -41.14
CA VAL A 85 44.09 40.81 -39.79
C VAL A 85 42.89 41.23 -38.95
N LEU A 86 42.51 42.51 -38.98
CA LEU A 86 41.35 43.02 -38.25
C LEU A 86 40.03 42.41 -38.72
N ALA A 87 39.87 42.14 -40.02
CA ALA A 87 38.69 41.47 -40.57
C ALA A 87 38.67 39.95 -40.27
N ALA A 88 39.84 39.34 -40.06
CA ALA A 88 39.97 37.92 -39.72
C ALA A 88 39.75 37.64 -38.22
N VAL A 89 40.06 38.61 -37.35
CA VAL A 89 39.75 38.55 -35.91
C VAL A 89 38.25 38.79 -35.72
N GLN A 90 37.48 37.72 -35.51
CA GLN A 90 36.11 37.87 -35.02
C GLN A 90 36.13 38.54 -33.63
N PRO A 91 35.17 39.44 -33.33
CA PRO A 91 34.98 39.94 -31.97
C PRO A 91 34.86 38.76 -30.99
N LEU A 92 35.42 38.91 -29.80
CA LEU A 92 35.22 37.95 -28.71
C LEU A 92 33.73 37.71 -28.53
N PRO A 93 33.28 36.45 -28.37
CA PRO A 93 31.85 36.15 -28.22
C PRO A 93 31.27 36.92 -27.03
N ASP A 94 30.08 37.50 -27.24
CA ASP A 94 29.39 38.38 -26.29
C ASP A 94 29.07 37.70 -24.93
N SER A 95 29.22 36.39 -24.82
CA SER A 95 29.00 35.59 -23.61
C SER A 95 30.21 35.49 -22.67
N LEU A 96 31.40 35.95 -23.08
CA LEU A 96 32.61 35.95 -22.24
C LEU A 96 32.49 36.74 -20.93
N PRO A 97 31.85 37.92 -20.89
CA PRO A 97 31.62 38.65 -19.64
C PRO A 97 30.72 37.89 -18.66
N ASP A 98 29.80 37.07 -19.16
CA ASP A 98 28.83 36.31 -18.37
C ASP A 98 29.34 34.93 -17.93
N LEU A 99 30.48 34.47 -18.48
CA LEU A 99 31.06 33.16 -18.21
C LEU A 99 31.32 32.90 -16.70
N PRO A 100 31.84 33.85 -15.89
CA PRO A 100 32.02 33.63 -14.45
C PRO A 100 30.70 33.35 -13.72
N ARG A 101 29.62 33.99 -14.16
CA ARG A 101 28.27 33.77 -13.60
C ARG A 101 27.76 32.38 -13.96
N GLN A 102 27.88 31.99 -15.23
CA GLN A 102 27.45 30.66 -15.70
C GLN A 102 28.22 29.53 -14.99
N ILE A 103 29.52 29.69 -14.77
CA ILE A 103 30.33 28.75 -14.00
C ILE A 103 29.81 28.63 -12.57
N GLY A 104 29.56 29.75 -11.89
CA GLY A 104 28.99 29.74 -10.53
C GLY A 104 27.61 29.06 -10.44
N GLU A 105 26.76 29.25 -11.45
CA GLU A 105 25.47 28.57 -11.56
C GLU A 105 25.63 27.06 -11.78
N LEU A 106 26.56 26.63 -12.64
CA LEU A 106 26.87 25.22 -12.86
C LEU A 106 27.46 24.53 -11.63
N GLU A 107 28.35 25.20 -10.90
CA GLU A 107 28.91 24.70 -9.64
C GLU A 107 27.85 24.58 -8.55
N ALA A 108 26.89 25.50 -8.48
CA ALA A 108 25.76 25.40 -7.57
C ALA A 108 24.86 24.20 -7.93
N ARG A 109 24.58 24.01 -9.22
CA ARG A 109 23.82 22.85 -9.72
C ARG A 109 24.53 21.53 -9.44
N LEU A 110 25.85 21.47 -9.63
CA LEU A 110 26.66 20.29 -9.32
C LEU A 110 26.57 19.93 -7.84
N ARG A 111 26.77 20.91 -6.94
CA ARG A 111 26.67 20.69 -5.50
C ARG A 111 25.26 20.25 -5.06
N SER A 112 24.22 20.79 -5.69
CA SER A 112 22.84 20.35 -5.46
C SER A 112 22.65 18.89 -5.88
N ALA A 113 23.05 18.53 -7.11
CA ALA A 113 22.92 17.17 -7.62
C ALA A 113 23.71 16.15 -6.80
N GLU A 114 24.90 16.52 -6.31
CA GLU A 114 25.70 15.69 -5.40
C GLU A 114 25.00 15.47 -4.05
N ALA A 115 24.36 16.52 -3.50
CA ALA A 115 23.59 16.42 -2.28
C ALA A 115 22.36 15.50 -2.45
N ASP A 116 21.64 15.64 -3.56
CA ASP A 116 20.48 14.81 -3.90
C ASP A 116 20.90 13.33 -4.10
N ALA A 117 21.99 13.09 -4.83
CA ALA A 117 22.54 11.76 -5.00
C ALA A 117 23.00 11.14 -3.66
N ALA A 118 23.57 11.94 -2.77
CA ALA A 118 23.95 11.48 -1.43
C ALA A 118 22.71 11.20 -0.56
N ALA A 119 21.63 11.98 -0.68
CA ALA A 119 20.36 11.73 -0.02
C ALA A 119 19.71 10.43 -0.52
N ALA A 120 19.68 10.21 -1.85
CA ALA A 120 19.18 8.98 -2.45
C ALA A 120 19.98 7.75 -1.99
N LYS A 121 21.32 7.84 -1.98
CA LYS A 121 22.17 6.74 -1.46
C LYS A 121 21.85 6.41 0.00
N ARG A 122 21.58 7.43 0.83
CA ARG A 122 21.18 7.24 2.23
C ARG A 122 19.80 6.61 2.38
N SER A 123 18.87 6.83 1.44
CA SER A 123 17.52 6.28 1.51
C SER A 123 17.39 4.82 1.08
N VAL A 124 18.36 4.28 0.32
CA VAL A 124 18.30 2.91 -0.22
C VAL A 124 18.13 1.86 0.88
N VAL A 125 18.95 1.89 1.93
CA VAL A 125 18.92 0.86 2.97
C VAL A 125 17.60 0.84 3.74
N PRO A 126 17.07 1.98 4.26
CA PRO A 126 15.74 2.02 4.86
C PRO A 126 14.62 1.53 3.95
N GLN A 127 14.63 1.91 2.66
CA GLN A 127 13.61 1.48 1.70
C GLN A 127 13.68 -0.03 1.45
N MET A 128 14.88 -0.59 1.36
CA MET A 128 15.08 -2.02 1.16
C MET A 128 14.57 -2.83 2.35
N LEU A 129 14.83 -2.38 3.59
CA LEU A 129 14.32 -3.00 4.81
C LEU A 129 12.79 -2.88 4.92
N ALA A 130 12.23 -1.72 4.58
CA ALA A 130 10.78 -1.53 4.56
C ALA A 130 10.11 -2.48 3.55
N ARG A 131 10.71 -2.63 2.37
CA ARG A 131 10.27 -3.58 1.35
C ARG A 131 10.33 -5.02 1.84
N GLU A 132 11.46 -5.44 2.42
CA GLU A 132 11.61 -6.79 2.96
C GLU A 132 10.56 -7.09 4.05
N SER A 133 10.32 -6.14 4.95
CA SER A 133 9.28 -6.26 5.98
C SER A 133 7.88 -6.41 5.37
N ALA A 134 7.56 -5.61 4.34
CA ALA A 134 6.29 -5.71 3.63
C ALA A 134 6.12 -7.07 2.92
N GLU A 135 7.19 -7.59 2.31
CA GLU A 135 7.18 -8.92 1.66
C GLU A 135 6.96 -10.05 2.69
N GLN A 136 7.57 -9.96 3.88
CA GLN A 136 7.33 -10.91 4.96
C GLN A 136 5.87 -10.86 5.46
N LEU A 137 5.33 -9.66 5.66
CA LEU A 137 3.93 -9.48 6.04
C LEU A 137 2.98 -10.02 4.98
N LEU A 138 3.28 -9.78 3.70
CA LEU A 138 2.51 -10.32 2.58
C LEU A 138 2.50 -11.86 2.66
N LYS A 139 3.65 -12.51 2.81
CA LYS A 139 3.75 -13.96 2.93
C LYS A 139 2.94 -14.53 4.10
N ILE A 140 3.01 -13.89 5.27
CA ILE A 140 2.21 -14.26 6.44
C ILE A 140 0.72 -14.08 6.15
N SER A 141 0.33 -12.97 5.52
CA SER A 141 -1.07 -12.69 5.19
C SER A 141 -1.63 -13.69 4.17
N SER A 142 -0.87 -14.03 3.11
CA SER A 142 -1.29 -14.99 2.09
C SER A 142 -1.52 -16.37 2.68
N SER A 143 -0.59 -16.87 3.52
CA SER A 143 -0.78 -18.16 4.20
C SER A 143 -2.01 -18.19 5.11
N LYS A 144 -2.33 -17.07 5.79
CA LYS A 144 -3.55 -16.96 6.60
C LYS A 144 -4.82 -16.96 5.74
N VAL A 145 -4.80 -16.32 4.57
CA VAL A 145 -5.91 -16.33 3.61
C VAL A 145 -6.15 -17.75 3.10
N GLU A 146 -5.10 -18.44 2.65
CA GLU A 146 -5.19 -19.83 2.18
C GLU A 146 -5.76 -20.77 3.26
N SER A 147 -5.32 -20.60 4.51
CA SER A 147 -5.83 -21.36 5.66
C SER A 147 -7.33 -21.11 5.89
N ARG A 148 -7.75 -19.83 5.87
CA ARG A 148 -9.17 -19.48 6.00
C ARG A 148 -10.02 -19.98 4.84
N ASP A 149 -9.49 -19.98 3.62
CA ASP A 149 -10.18 -20.51 2.45
C ASP A 149 -10.35 -22.03 2.53
N ALA A 150 -9.36 -22.74 3.08
CA ALA A 150 -9.47 -24.16 3.36
C ALA A 150 -10.55 -24.44 4.43
N GLU A 151 -10.57 -23.66 5.52
CA GLU A 151 -11.59 -23.77 6.56
C GLU A 151 -12.99 -23.45 6.03
N ASN A 152 -13.13 -22.39 5.22
CA ASN A 152 -14.41 -22.02 4.63
C ASN A 152 -14.96 -23.14 3.73
N ARG A 153 -14.11 -23.75 2.90
CA ARG A 153 -14.48 -24.93 2.10
C ARG A 153 -14.94 -26.10 2.97
N ARG A 154 -14.23 -26.38 4.06
CA ARG A 154 -14.61 -27.42 5.01
C ARG A 154 -15.98 -27.12 5.66
N LEU A 155 -16.22 -25.88 6.09
CA LEU A 155 -17.47 -25.46 6.70
C LEU A 155 -18.63 -25.58 5.71
N ARG A 156 -18.47 -25.15 4.45
CA ARG A 156 -19.48 -25.34 3.39
C ARG A 156 -19.82 -26.82 3.20
N ALA A 157 -18.82 -27.70 3.14
CA ALA A 157 -19.04 -29.14 3.01
C ALA A 157 -19.78 -29.74 4.24
N THR A 158 -19.53 -29.23 5.44
CA THR A 158 -20.28 -29.62 6.64
C THR A 158 -21.71 -29.09 6.61
N ASN A 159 -21.91 -27.85 6.18
CA ASN A 159 -23.24 -27.23 6.08
C ASN A 159 -24.14 -28.02 5.11
N ILE A 160 -23.63 -28.39 3.92
CA ILE A 160 -24.32 -29.27 2.96
C ILE A 160 -24.73 -30.61 3.61
N ARG A 161 -23.85 -31.20 4.43
CA ARG A 161 -24.16 -32.46 5.14
C ARG A 161 -25.24 -32.28 6.20
N VAL A 162 -25.22 -31.16 6.92
CA VAL A 162 -26.26 -30.82 7.90
C VAL A 162 -27.60 -30.60 7.21
N ASP A 163 -27.63 -29.88 6.09
CA ASP A 163 -28.86 -29.67 5.30
C ASP A 163 -29.46 -31.00 4.84
N ALA A 164 -28.63 -31.93 4.36
CA ALA A 164 -29.07 -33.26 3.96
C ALA A 164 -29.63 -34.07 5.15
N LEU A 165 -29.04 -33.94 6.34
CA LEU A 165 -29.55 -34.59 7.55
C LEU A 165 -30.88 -33.98 8.00
N LEU A 166 -31.01 -32.65 7.97
CA LEU A 166 -32.24 -31.96 8.30
C LEU A 166 -33.37 -32.35 7.36
N GLN A 167 -33.09 -32.47 6.07
CA GLN A 167 -34.06 -32.94 5.07
C GLN A 167 -34.54 -34.37 5.38
N LYS A 168 -33.61 -35.30 5.69
CA LYS A 168 -33.98 -36.67 6.08
C LYS A 168 -34.77 -36.73 7.38
N MET A 169 -34.40 -35.91 8.36
CA MET A 169 -35.14 -35.82 9.63
C MET A 169 -36.57 -35.37 9.38
N LYS A 170 -36.75 -34.33 8.55
CA LYS A 170 -38.08 -33.85 8.15
C LYS A 170 -38.90 -34.97 7.51
N GLU A 171 -38.35 -35.64 6.49
CA GLU A 171 -39.02 -36.76 5.80
C GLU A 171 -39.42 -37.88 6.78
N SER A 172 -38.54 -38.22 7.72
CA SER A 172 -38.81 -39.24 8.73
C SER A 172 -39.88 -38.80 9.74
N THR A 173 -39.88 -37.53 10.15
CA THR A 173 -40.91 -36.98 11.05
C THR A 173 -42.27 -36.90 10.37
N ASP A 174 -42.31 -36.51 9.09
CA ASP A 174 -43.53 -36.47 8.30
C ASP A 174 -44.12 -37.89 8.16
N LEU A 175 -43.30 -38.90 7.86
CA LEU A 175 -43.72 -40.30 7.81
C LEU A 175 -44.26 -40.80 9.16
N HIS A 176 -43.53 -40.54 10.26
CA HIS A 176 -43.97 -40.96 11.59
C HIS A 176 -45.30 -40.31 12.01
N THR A 177 -45.52 -39.06 11.58
CA THR A 177 -46.78 -38.36 11.81
C THR A 177 -47.94 -39.06 11.07
N GLN A 178 -47.73 -39.48 9.83
CA GLN A 178 -48.72 -40.25 9.06
C GLN A 178 -49.02 -41.61 9.70
N ASP A 179 -48.00 -42.34 10.14
CA ASP A 179 -48.17 -43.63 10.82
C ASP A 179 -48.99 -43.48 12.12
N LEU A 180 -48.74 -42.41 12.88
CA LEU A 180 -49.48 -42.12 14.11
C LEU A 180 -50.95 -41.78 13.82
N GLU A 181 -51.23 -41.02 12.75
CA GLU A 181 -52.59 -40.73 12.32
C GLU A 181 -53.35 -42.00 11.91
N LEU A 182 -52.71 -42.90 11.16
CA LEU A 182 -53.27 -44.19 10.79
C LEU A 182 -53.54 -45.07 12.01
N ALA A 183 -52.58 -45.17 12.93
CA ALA A 183 -52.76 -45.94 14.16
C ALA A 183 -53.91 -45.39 15.02
N ARG A 184 -54.07 -44.07 15.10
CA ARG A 184 -55.20 -43.43 15.79
C ARG A 184 -56.53 -43.75 15.12
N ALA A 185 -56.58 -43.76 13.79
CA ALA A 185 -57.79 -44.14 13.05
C ALA A 185 -58.17 -45.61 13.30
N GLU A 186 -57.20 -46.53 13.28
CA GLU A 186 -57.45 -47.95 13.60
C GLU A 186 -57.94 -48.14 15.03
N VAL A 187 -57.37 -47.42 16.00
CA VAL A 187 -57.83 -47.47 17.40
C VAL A 187 -59.27 -46.98 17.49
N ALA A 188 -59.59 -45.85 16.86
CA ALA A 188 -60.95 -45.32 16.85
C ALA A 188 -61.96 -46.28 16.19
N GLU A 189 -61.57 -46.98 15.13
CA GLU A 189 -62.40 -48.02 14.50
C GLU A 189 -62.63 -49.20 15.44
N ARG A 190 -61.58 -49.71 16.08
CA ARG A 190 -61.69 -50.82 17.06
C ARG A 190 -62.59 -50.42 18.24
N ASP A 191 -62.44 -49.21 18.76
CA ASP A 191 -63.28 -48.70 19.85
C ASP A 191 -64.75 -48.60 19.43
N ALA A 192 -65.04 -48.18 18.19
CA ALA A 192 -66.40 -48.15 17.66
C ALA A 192 -67.01 -49.56 17.57
N VAL A 193 -66.24 -50.56 17.14
CA VAL A 193 -66.69 -51.96 17.11
C VAL A 193 -67.00 -52.49 18.52
N ILE A 194 -66.13 -52.21 19.49
CA ILE A 194 -66.34 -52.62 20.89
C ILE A 194 -67.65 -52.03 21.43
N GLN A 195 -67.89 -50.72 21.22
CA GLN A 195 -69.12 -50.06 21.67
C GLN A 195 -70.39 -50.68 21.07
N VAL A 196 -70.32 -51.21 19.84
CA VAL A 196 -71.45 -51.91 19.21
C VAL A 196 -71.67 -53.28 19.84
N LEU A 197 -70.60 -54.00 20.18
CA LEU A 197 -70.68 -55.34 20.80
C LEU A 197 -71.12 -55.32 22.27
N GLU A 198 -70.90 -54.20 22.97
CA GLU A 198 -71.30 -54.02 24.37
C GLU A 198 -72.77 -53.58 24.55
N ARG A 199 -73.54 -53.44 23.46
CA ARG A 199 -74.99 -53.18 23.47
C ARG A 199 -75.82 -54.45 23.33
#